data_AF-A0A9D6ETU3-F1
#
_entry.id   AF-A0A9D6ETU3-F1
#
_cell.length_a   1.000
_cell.length_b   1.000
_cell.length_c   1.000
_cell.angle_alpha   90.00
_cell.angle_beta   90.00
_cell.angle_gamma   90.00
#
_symmetry.space_group_name_H-M   'P 1'
#
loop_
_entity.id
_entity.type
_entity.pdbx_description
1 polymer ?
#
loop_
_entity_poly.entity_id
_entity_poly.type
_entity_poly.pdbx_seq_one_letter_code
_entity_poly.pdbx_strand_id
1 'polypeptide(L)'
;MQVTPIKTHKITKKDKDIFKILDKYIPKLQEKSVVAVTSKIIAICEGRIVHKDLTTKDKLVEQEAEWFLPRHLSKYDFCISIKNNT
;
A
#
# COMPACT_ATOMS: atom_id res chain seq x y z
N MET A 1 -16.66 -0.77 20.05
CA MET A 1 -15.39 -0.58 19.31
C MET A 1 -15.11 0.90 19.22
N GLN A 2 -13.99 1.39 19.79
CA GLN A 2 -13.57 2.79 19.68
C GLN A 2 -12.52 2.89 18.58
N VAL A 3 -12.76 3.71 17.56
CA VAL A 3 -11.85 3.95 16.44
C VAL A 3 -11.45 5.40 16.43
N THR A 4 -10.14 5.66 16.49
CA THR A 4 -9.60 7.02 16.51
C THR A 4 -8.75 7.26 15.25
N PRO A 5 -9.12 8.21 14.38
CA PRO A 5 -8.30 8.55 13.23
C PRO A 5 -7.03 9.29 13.68
N ILE A 6 -5.89 8.92 13.12
CA ILE A 6 -4.60 9.59 13.37
C ILE A 6 -4.30 10.52 12.19
N LYS A 7 -4.32 11.84 12.44
CA LYS A 7 -4.00 12.85 11.42
C LYS A 7 -2.48 13.00 11.32
N THR A 8 -1.94 12.75 10.13
CA THR A 8 -0.51 12.93 9.81
C THR A 8 -0.31 14.13 8.88
N HIS A 9 0.95 14.48 8.61
CA HIS A 9 1.26 15.23 7.38
C HIS A 9 0.99 14.35 6.14
N LYS A 10 1.02 14.96 4.96
CA LYS A 10 0.98 14.19 3.71
C LYS A 10 2.23 13.33 3.60
N ILE A 11 2.06 12.01 3.58
CA ILE A 11 3.17 11.07 3.40
C ILE A 11 3.59 11.07 1.93
N THR A 12 4.89 11.17 1.68
CA THR A 12 5.50 11.33 0.36
C THR A 12 6.74 10.46 0.21
N LYS A 13 7.35 10.44 -0.99
CA LYS A 13 8.61 9.74 -1.27
C LYS A 13 9.80 10.16 -0.40
N LYS A 14 9.69 11.26 0.37
CA LYS A 14 10.73 11.69 1.33
C LYS A 14 10.64 10.92 2.65
N ASP A 15 9.48 10.37 2.97
CA ASP A 15 9.21 9.66 4.21
C ASP A 15 9.55 8.18 4.03
N LYS A 16 10.81 7.80 4.28
CA LYS A 16 11.34 6.45 3.96
C LYS A 16 11.28 5.45 5.11
N ASP A 17 10.64 5.82 6.22
CA ASP A 17 10.64 5.03 7.45
C ASP A 17 9.29 5.19 8.14
N ILE A 18 8.53 4.10 8.18
CA ILE A 18 7.21 4.08 8.79
C ILE A 18 7.30 4.31 10.30
N PHE A 19 8.32 3.79 10.98
CA PHE A 19 8.43 3.89 12.44
C PHE A 19 8.58 5.35 12.87
N LYS A 20 9.34 6.17 12.13
CA LYS A 20 9.41 7.62 12.39
C LYS A 20 8.06 8.34 12.28
N ILE A 21 7.16 7.86 11.42
CA ILE A 21 5.80 8.42 11.30
C ILE A 21 4.95 7.96 12.48
N LEU A 22 5.02 6.67 12.83
CA LEU A 22 4.29 6.12 13.97
C LEU A 22 4.71 6.81 15.28
N ASP A 23 6.02 6.90 15.55
CA ASP A 23 6.58 7.56 16.75
C ASP A 23 6.16 9.03 16.87
N LYS A 24 6.00 9.72 15.73
CA LYS A 24 5.63 11.13 15.71
C LYS A 24 4.15 11.39 15.96
N TYR A 25 3.27 10.54 15.44
CA TYR A 25 1.82 10.83 15.39
C TYR A 25 0.96 9.91 16.25
N ILE A 26 1.44 8.71 16.59
CA ILE A 26 0.67 7.78 17.40
C ILE A 26 0.88 8.11 18.88
N PRO A 27 -0.21 8.40 19.63
CA PRO A 27 -0.09 8.60 21.07
C PRO A 27 0.29 7.31 21.77
N LYS A 28 0.74 7.40 23.03
CA LYS A 28 1.05 6.21 23.83
C LYS A 28 -0.14 5.24 23.84
N LEU A 29 0.09 4.05 23.29
CA LEU A 29 -0.92 3.02 23.17
C LEU A 29 -1.16 2.35 24.52
N GLN A 30 -2.42 1.97 24.77
CA GLN A 30 -2.78 1.11 25.87
C GLN A 30 -2.72 -0.36 25.42
N GLU A 31 -2.57 -1.26 26.39
CA GLU A 31 -2.56 -2.71 26.14
C GLU A 31 -3.80 -3.15 25.36
N LYS A 32 -3.64 -4.13 24.45
CA LYS A 32 -4.69 -4.62 23.52
C LYS A 32 -5.22 -3.60 22.50
N SER A 33 -4.51 -2.48 22.28
CA SER A 33 -4.81 -1.57 21.15
C SER A 33 -4.32 -2.14 19.83
N VAL A 34 -5.06 -1.87 18.75
CA VAL A 34 -4.66 -2.25 17.38
C VAL A 34 -4.37 -0.98 16.58
N VAL A 35 -3.21 -0.95 15.92
CA VAL A 35 -2.87 0.09 14.96
C VAL A 35 -3.12 -0.44 13.55
N ALA A 36 -4.04 0.21 12.82
CA ALA A 36 -4.30 -0.11 11.43
C ALA A 36 -3.56 0.90 10.52
N VAL A 37 -2.68 0.39 9.66
CA VAL A 37 -1.97 1.20 8.65
C VAL A 37 -2.34 0.70 7.27
N THR A 38 -2.68 1.60 6.36
CA THR A 38 -2.99 1.22 4.98
C THR A 38 -1.72 0.80 4.24
N SER A 39 -1.81 -0.21 3.38
CA SER A 39 -0.69 -0.68 2.55
C SER A 39 -0.09 0.42 1.66
N LYS A 40 -0.87 1.46 1.32
CA LYS A 40 -0.38 2.61 0.54
C LYS A 40 0.70 3.40 1.27
N ILE A 41 0.57 3.59 2.58
CA ILE A 41 1.56 4.32 3.39
C ILE A 41 2.83 3.48 3.51
N ILE A 42 2.70 2.18 3.77
CA ILE A 42 3.83 1.23 3.79
C ILE A 42 4.59 1.26 2.47
N ALA A 43 3.88 1.10 1.33
CA ALA A 43 4.50 1.12 0.01
C ALA A 43 5.24 2.44 -0.31
N ILE A 44 4.73 3.59 0.15
CA ILE A 44 5.43 4.87 -0.01
C ILE A 44 6.73 4.88 0.81
N CYS A 45 6.69 4.42 2.06
CA CYS A 45 7.86 4.37 2.93
C CYS A 45 8.93 3.39 2.46
N GLU A 46 8.53 2.26 1.88
CA GLU A 46 9.44 1.29 1.26
C GLU A 46 9.98 1.75 -0.11
N GLY A 47 9.58 2.93 -0.59
CA GLY A 47 10.01 3.44 -1.89
C GLY A 47 9.40 2.71 -3.10
N ARG A 48 8.30 1.97 -2.91
CA ARG A 48 7.58 1.23 -3.96
C ARG A 48 6.69 2.16 -4.78
N ILE A 49 7.33 3.13 -5.45
CA ILE A 49 6.69 4.17 -6.27
C ILE A 49 7.29 4.13 -7.67
N VAL A 50 6.44 4.08 -8.69
CA VAL A 50 6.86 4.07 -10.09
C VAL A 50 6.21 5.25 -10.83
N HIS A 51 6.98 5.93 -11.68
CA HIS A 51 6.45 6.96 -12.57
C HIS A 51 5.59 6.33 -13.66
N LYS A 52 4.39 6.89 -13.89
CA LYS A 52 3.40 6.35 -14.83
C LYS A 52 3.88 6.34 -16.29
N ASP A 53 4.83 7.20 -16.64
CA ASP A 53 5.35 7.30 -18.01
C ASP A 53 6.41 6.22 -18.31
N LEU A 54 6.94 5.54 -17.29
CA LEU A 54 8.00 4.54 -17.44
C LEU A 54 7.44 3.13 -17.71
N THR A 55 6.19 2.86 -17.37
CA THR A 55 5.59 1.53 -17.51
C THR A 55 4.07 1.61 -17.51
N THR A 56 3.42 0.55 -17.99
CA THR A 56 1.96 0.43 -17.91
C THR A 56 1.54 -0.28 -16.63
N LYS A 57 0.30 -0.04 -16.20
CA LYS A 57 -0.26 -0.74 -15.03
C LYS A 57 -0.28 -2.27 -15.24
N ASP A 58 -0.48 -2.73 -16.47
CA ASP A 58 -0.57 -4.17 -16.76
C ASP A 58 0.79 -4.85 -16.65
N LYS A 59 1.85 -4.22 -17.15
CA LYS A 59 3.23 -4.69 -16.95
C LYS A 59 3.59 -4.79 -15.46
N LEU A 60 3.15 -3.81 -14.65
CA LEU A 60 3.38 -3.85 -13.21
C LEU A 60 2.61 -5.00 -12.54
N VAL A 61 1.37 -5.27 -12.95
CA VAL A 61 0.60 -6.40 -12.39
C VAL A 61 1.25 -7.72 -12.76
N GLU A 62 1.64 -7.91 -14.01
CA GLU A 62 2.35 -9.10 -14.49
C GLU A 62 3.69 -9.31 -13.77
N GLN A 63 4.45 -8.24 -13.50
CA GLN A 63 5.71 -8.31 -12.77
C GLN A 63 5.52 -8.67 -11.28
N GLU A 64 4.47 -8.14 -10.64
CA GLU A 64 4.30 -8.24 -9.20
C GLU A 64 3.45 -9.44 -8.76
N ALA A 65 2.59 -9.98 -9.62
CA ALA A 65 1.72 -11.11 -9.32
C ALA A 65 2.34 -12.47 -9.67
N GLU A 66 1.90 -13.53 -9.00
CA GLU A 66 2.22 -14.93 -9.36
C GLU A 66 1.25 -15.45 -10.42
N TRP A 67 -0.01 -15.02 -10.34
CA TRP A 67 -1.06 -15.35 -11.29
C TRP A 67 -1.83 -14.09 -11.64
N PHE A 68 -2.15 -13.89 -12.91
CA PHE A 68 -2.97 -12.77 -13.35
C PHE A 68 -3.81 -13.16 -14.57
N LEU A 69 -4.97 -12.51 -14.71
CA LEU A 69 -5.81 -12.62 -15.89
C LEU A 69 -5.65 -11.35 -16.74
N PRO A 70 -5.33 -11.48 -18.04
CA PRO A 70 -5.32 -10.35 -18.95
C PRO A 70 -6.65 -9.57 -18.91
N ARG A 71 -6.59 -8.24 -18.90
CA ARG A 71 -7.77 -7.38 -18.72
C ARG A 71 -8.87 -7.59 -19.74
N HIS A 72 -8.48 -7.84 -20.99
CA HIS A 72 -9.42 -8.05 -22.09
C HIS A 72 -10.31 -9.28 -21.92
N LEU A 73 -9.96 -10.20 -21.01
CA LEU A 73 -10.82 -11.33 -20.64
C LEU A 73 -11.93 -10.94 -19.65
N SER A 74 -11.76 -9.81 -18.95
CA SER A 74 -12.79 -9.28 -18.05
C SER A 74 -13.78 -8.43 -18.83
N LYS A 75 -15.09 -8.69 -18.63
CA LYS A 75 -16.19 -7.87 -19.16
C LYS A 75 -16.05 -6.37 -18.83
N TYR A 76 -15.36 -6.04 -17.74
CA TYR A 76 -15.25 -4.67 -17.22
C TYR A 76 -13.82 -4.11 -17.27
N ASP A 77 -12.93 -4.72 -18.06
CA ASP A 77 -11.56 -4.23 -18.31
C ASP A 77 -10.70 -4.02 -17.04
N PHE A 78 -10.87 -4.92 -16.06
CA PHE A 78 -9.98 -4.99 -14.89
C PHE A 78 -9.19 -6.30 -14.86
N CYS A 79 -8.01 -6.22 -14.25
CA CYS A 79 -7.13 -7.36 -14.04
C CYS A 79 -7.38 -7.95 -12.64
N ILE A 80 -7.59 -9.25 -12.56
CA ILE A 80 -7.57 -10.01 -11.30
C ILE A 80 -6.19 -10.64 -11.19
N SER A 81 -5.56 -10.54 -10.03
CA SER A 81 -4.23 -11.08 -9.78
C SER A 81 -4.13 -11.71 -8.39
N ILE A 82 -3.29 -12.73 -8.25
CA ILE A 82 -2.95 -13.39 -7.00
C ILE A 82 -1.45 -13.19 -6.74
N LYS A 83 -1.13 -12.87 -5.49
CA LYS A 83 0.24 -12.72 -4.99
C LYS A 83 0.34 -13.43 -3.64
N ASN A 84 1.43 -14.17 -3.42
CA ASN A 84 1.69 -14.99 -2.24
C ASN A 84 0.66 -16.13 -2.09
N ASN A 85 0.53 -16.98 -3.11
CA ASN A 85 -0.33 -18.17 -3.07
C ASN A 85 0.34 -19.33 -2.32
N THR A 86 0.60 -19.13 -1.02
CA THR A 86 1.19 -20.11 -0.09
C THR A 86 0.17 -20.63 0.89
#